data_AF-A0ABD2PMU6-F1
#
_entry.id   AF-A0ABD2PMU6-F1
#
_cell.length_a   1.000
_cell.length_b   1.000
_cell.length_c   1.000
_cell.angle_alpha   90.00
_cell.angle_beta   90.00
_cell.angle_gamma   90.00
#
_symmetry.space_group_name_H-M   'P 1'
#
loop_
_entity.id
_entity.type
_entity.pdbx_description
1 polymer ?
#
loop_
_entity_poly.entity_id
_entity_poly.type
_entity_poly.pdbx_seq_one_letter_code
_entity_poly.pdbx_strand_id
1 'polypeptide(L)'
;MNNLINKHEDYSGLITKAYDEIANDVNTVQAVIDKDCAEIDELNQVIDLCKISANSKSMVNLPVDNSSFEDPADQFHRIHLQAYLPNNQFTILEVRGDQTLSQSLEKKLSNRGLRFENLAVFSGTS
;
A
#
# COMPACT_ATOMS: atom_id res chain seq x y z
N MET A 1 -3.11 -71.56 19.48
CA MET A 1 -1.87 -70.75 19.52
C MET A 1 -2.27 -69.37 18.98
N ASN A 2 -2.81 -68.51 19.86
CA ASN A 2 -3.38 -67.23 19.45
C ASN A 2 -2.32 -66.15 19.65
N ASN A 3 -1.62 -65.77 18.58
CA ASN A 3 -0.72 -64.64 18.57
C ASN A 3 -1.55 -63.36 18.63
N LEU A 4 -1.67 -62.80 19.83
CA LEU A 4 -2.19 -61.47 20.07
C LEU A 4 -1.14 -60.47 19.53
N ILE A 5 -1.25 -60.09 18.25
CA ILE A 5 -0.44 -59.02 17.68
C ILE A 5 -0.90 -57.73 18.36
N ASN A 6 -0.14 -57.30 19.35
CA ASN A 6 -0.37 -56.07 20.09
C ASN A 6 -0.11 -54.90 19.13
N LYS A 7 -1.16 -54.25 18.64
CA LYS A 7 -1.05 -53.02 17.84
C LYS A 7 -0.67 -51.88 18.79
N HIS A 8 0.61 -51.75 19.10
CA HIS A 8 1.12 -50.57 19.79
C HIS A 8 1.18 -49.43 18.78
N GLU A 9 0.29 -48.44 18.91
CA GLU A 9 0.37 -47.21 18.11
C GLU A 9 1.69 -46.48 18.43
N ASP A 10 2.40 -46.03 17.40
CA ASP A 10 3.63 -45.24 17.57
C ASP A 10 3.28 -43.78 17.89
N TYR A 11 2.90 -43.57 19.15
CA TYR A 11 2.57 -42.24 19.65
C TYR A 11 3.76 -41.27 19.58
N SER A 12 5.00 -41.76 19.64
CA SER A 12 6.19 -40.92 19.53
C SER A 12 6.28 -40.31 18.13
N GLY A 13 6.12 -41.13 17.09
CA GLY A 13 6.14 -40.65 15.71
C GLY A 13 5.02 -39.65 15.40
N LEU A 14 3.83 -39.88 15.96
CA LEU A 14 2.70 -38.94 15.82
C LEU A 14 2.97 -37.59 16.49
N ILE A 15 3.58 -37.59 17.68
CA ILE A 15 3.94 -36.37 18.39
C ILE A 15 5.02 -35.60 17.62
N THR A 16 6.08 -36.28 17.18
CA THR A 16 7.16 -35.64 16.40
C THR A 16 6.61 -34.97 15.14
N LYS A 17 5.75 -35.67 14.39
CA LYS A 17 5.13 -35.11 13.19
C LYS A 17 4.30 -33.85 13.48
N ALA A 18 3.50 -33.85 14.53
CA ALA A 18 2.71 -32.69 14.92
C ALA A 18 3.60 -31.50 15.33
N TYR A 19 4.73 -31.77 16.02
CA TYR A 19 5.71 -30.74 16.35
C TYR A 19 6.36 -30.15 15.09
N ASP A 20 6.75 -30.97 14.13
CA ASP A 20 7.36 -30.52 12.88
C ASP A 20 6.39 -29.66 12.05
N GLU A 21 5.11 -30.04 11.99
CA GLU A 21 4.06 -29.26 11.31
C GLU A 21 3.87 -27.88 11.97
N ILE A 22 3.75 -27.84 13.29
CA ILE A 22 3.63 -26.57 14.04
C ILE A 22 4.88 -25.70 13.85
N ALA A 23 6.08 -26.30 13.89
CA ALA A 23 7.33 -25.57 13.68
C ALA A 23 7.38 -24.94 12.28
N ASN A 24 6.92 -25.66 11.26
CA ASN A 24 6.85 -25.15 9.90
C ASN A 24 5.86 -23.98 9.76
N ASP A 25 4.69 -24.09 10.39
CA ASP A 25 3.69 -23.01 10.39
C ASP A 25 4.24 -21.76 11.09
N VAL A 26 4.92 -21.94 12.24
CA VAL A 26 5.57 -20.85 12.97
C VAL A 26 6.62 -20.16 12.10
N ASN A 27 7.47 -20.93 11.41
CA ASN A 27 8.49 -20.36 10.53
C ASN A 27 7.88 -19.61 9.34
N THR A 28 6.77 -20.12 8.80
CA THR A 28 6.05 -19.47 7.69
C THR A 28 5.48 -18.13 8.13
N VAL A 29 4.84 -18.09 9.29
CA VAL A 29 4.31 -16.84 9.86
C VAL A 29 5.44 -15.86 10.20
N GLN A 30 6.55 -16.35 10.77
CA GLN A 30 7.70 -15.51 11.09
C GLN A 30 8.30 -14.86 9.83
N ALA A 31 8.40 -15.60 8.73
CA ALA A 31 8.88 -15.04 7.46
C ALA A 31 7.99 -13.92 6.92
N VAL A 32 6.67 -14.02 7.10
CA VAL A 32 5.73 -12.94 6.74
C VAL A 32 5.92 -11.73 7.65
N ILE A 33 6.04 -11.94 8.97
CA ILE A 33 6.29 -10.87 9.93
C ILE A 33 7.59 -10.13 9.59
N ASP A 34 8.67 -10.85 9.32
CA ASP A 34 9.98 -10.26 9.02
C ASP A 34 9.91 -9.41 7.75
N LYS A 35 9.18 -9.88 6.73
CA LYS A 35 8.93 -9.13 5.50
C LYS A 35 8.15 -7.84 5.78
N ASP A 36 7.03 -7.94 6.49
CA ASP A 36 6.17 -6.80 6.77
C ASP A 36 6.90 -5.77 7.67
N CYS A 37 7.72 -6.24 8.62
CA CYS A 37 8.58 -5.37 9.42
C CYS A 37 9.59 -4.59 8.56
N ALA A 38 10.24 -5.26 7.60
CA ALA A 38 11.16 -4.59 6.68
C ALA A 38 10.44 -3.53 5.82
N GLU A 39 9.24 -3.84 5.31
CA GLU A 39 8.44 -2.90 4.54
C GLU A 39 8.03 -1.67 5.36
N ILE A 40 7.65 -1.87 6.63
CA ILE A 40 7.35 -0.77 7.56
C ILE A 40 8.58 0.12 7.79
N ASP A 41 9.76 -0.47 7.96
CA ASP A 41 11.00 0.28 8.17
C ASP A 41 11.40 1.09 6.94
N GLU A 42 11.20 0.55 5.73
CA GLU A 42 11.39 1.28 4.47
C GLU A 42 10.42 2.46 4.33
N LEU A 43 9.13 2.24 4.61
CA LEU A 43 8.12 3.31 4.58
C LEU A 43 8.44 4.43 5.59
N ASN A 44 8.88 4.07 6.80
CA ASN A 44 9.29 5.05 7.80
C ASN A 44 10.48 5.89 7.33
N GLN A 45 11.47 5.29 6.66
CA GLN A 45 12.58 6.02 6.07
C GLN A 45 12.11 7.01 4.98
N VAL A 46 11.17 6.60 4.12
CA VAL A 46 10.58 7.48 3.10
C VAL A 46 9.83 8.65 3.77
N ILE A 47 9.04 8.37 4.80
CA ILE A 47 8.32 9.40 5.56
C ILE A 47 9.28 10.42 6.16
N ASP A 48 10.38 9.97 6.76
CA ASP A 48 11.36 10.86 7.38
C ASP A 48 12.10 11.68 6.32
N LEU A 49 12.42 11.10 5.16
CA LEU A 49 12.99 11.84 4.02
C LEU A 49 12.01 12.92 3.52
N CYS A 50 10.72 12.61 3.41
CA CYS A 50 9.69 13.57 3.03
C CYS A 50 9.53 14.69 4.06
N LYS A 51 9.61 14.41 5.36
CA LYS A 51 9.58 15.44 6.41
C LYS A 51 10.78 16.38 6.31
N ILE A 52 11.97 15.85 6.01
CA ILE A 52 13.19 16.65 5.82
C ILE A 52 13.06 17.51 4.54
N SER A 53 12.55 16.95 3.45
CA SER A 53 12.30 17.65 2.18
C SER A 53 11.22 18.74 2.29
N ALA A 54 10.15 18.50 3.05
CA ALA A 54 9.11 19.49 3.31
C ALA A 54 9.63 20.71 4.08
N ASN A 55 10.66 20.52 4.92
CA ASN A 55 11.34 21.59 5.63
C ASN A 55 12.49 22.24 4.80
N SER A 56 12.87 21.64 3.68
CA SER A 56 13.99 22.05 2.84
C SER A 56 13.51 22.32 1.42
N LYS A 57 13.11 23.57 1.12
CA LYS A 57 12.99 24.03 -0.28
C LYS A 57 14.36 23.97 -0.96
N SER A 58 14.78 22.83 -1.47
CA SER A 58 15.83 22.75 -2.49
C SER A 58 15.84 21.39 -3.17
N MET A 59 15.59 21.42 -4.48
CA MET A 59 15.93 20.34 -5.41
C MET A 59 17.36 19.84 -5.15
N VAL A 60 17.53 18.52 -5.05
CA VAL A 60 18.80 17.86 -5.38
C VAL A 60 18.48 16.57 -6.11
N ASN A 61 18.75 16.55 -7.42
CA ASN A 61 18.86 15.34 -8.24
C ASN A 61 20.11 14.56 -7.83
N LEU A 62 20.03 13.24 -7.63
CA LEU A 62 21.17 12.30 -7.58
C LEU A 62 20.74 10.90 -8.07
N PRO A 63 21.70 10.04 -8.45
CA PRO A 63 21.65 9.30 -9.71
C PRO A 63 21.00 7.92 -9.57
N VAL A 64 20.23 7.59 -10.62
CA VAL A 64 19.59 6.30 -10.86
C VAL A 64 20.68 5.25 -11.11
N ASP A 65 20.80 4.27 -10.21
CA ASP A 65 21.48 3.02 -10.50
C ASP A 65 20.44 1.99 -10.95
N ASN A 66 20.62 1.53 -12.19
CA ASN A 66 19.68 0.67 -12.91
C ASN A 66 19.78 -0.76 -12.38
N SER A 67 18.95 -1.11 -11.41
CA SER A 67 18.50 -2.50 -11.26
C SER A 67 16.99 -2.48 -11.19
N SER A 68 16.38 -3.38 -11.95
CA SER A 68 14.95 -3.47 -12.25
C SER A 68 14.09 -3.63 -10.99
N PHE A 69 13.94 -2.56 -10.23
CA PHE A 69 12.81 -2.34 -9.35
C PHE A 69 11.71 -1.82 -10.26
N GLU A 70 10.64 -2.61 -10.44
CA GLU A 70 9.36 -1.98 -10.69
C GLU A 70 9.10 -1.06 -9.50
N ASP A 71 9.27 0.23 -9.75
CA ASP A 71 9.27 1.29 -8.77
C ASP A 71 7.94 1.24 -7.97
N PRO A 72 7.95 0.93 -6.66
CA PRO A 72 6.74 1.04 -5.86
C PRO A 72 6.27 2.51 -5.76
N ALA A 73 7.10 3.49 -6.18
CA ALA A 73 6.68 4.88 -6.26
C ALA A 73 5.54 5.10 -7.26
N ASP A 74 5.43 4.31 -8.34
CA ASP A 74 4.40 4.54 -9.37
C ASP A 74 2.98 4.15 -8.90
N GLN A 75 2.85 3.41 -7.78
CA GLN A 75 1.54 3.11 -7.18
C GLN A 75 1.03 4.21 -6.24
N PHE A 76 1.92 4.99 -5.60
CA PHE A 76 1.52 6.00 -4.61
C PHE A 76 1.46 7.43 -5.14
N HIS A 77 1.76 7.65 -6.43
CA HIS A 77 1.61 8.97 -7.02
C HIS A 77 0.18 9.36 -7.34
N ARG A 78 -0.84 8.54 -7.06
CA ARG A 78 -2.22 8.78 -7.49
C ARG A 78 -3.17 8.76 -6.31
N ILE A 79 -3.79 9.90 -6.03
CA ILE A 79 -4.86 10.01 -5.04
C ILE A 79 -6.18 10.06 -5.80
N HIS A 80 -7.14 9.23 -5.37
CA HIS A 80 -8.52 9.30 -5.87
C HIS A 80 -9.37 10.16 -4.93
N LEU A 81 -9.86 11.27 -5.44
CA LEU A 81 -10.73 12.19 -4.71
C LEU A 81 -12.14 12.18 -5.30
N GLN A 82 -13.14 12.15 -4.43
CA GLN A 82 -14.53 12.32 -4.85
C GLN A 82 -14.90 13.81 -4.78
N ALA A 83 -15.33 14.37 -5.91
CA ALA A 83 -15.79 15.75 -5.99
C ALA A 83 -17.29 15.78 -6.30
N TYR A 84 -18.06 16.45 -5.44
CA TYR A 84 -19.47 16.76 -5.68
C TYR A 84 -19.57 18.04 -6.51
N LEU A 85 -20.45 18.02 -7.50
CA LEU A 85 -20.63 19.04 -8.51
C LEU A 85 -22.06 19.60 -8.44
N PRO A 86 -22.31 20.80 -9.01
CA PRO A 86 -23.66 21.31 -9.19
C PRO A 86 -24.60 20.29 -9.87
N ASN A 87 -25.90 20.43 -9.63
CA ASN A 87 -26.95 19.54 -10.15
C ASN A 87 -26.90 18.10 -9.60
N ASN A 88 -26.46 17.95 -8.34
CA ASN A 88 -26.39 16.65 -7.65
C ASN A 88 -25.54 15.60 -8.40
N GLN A 89 -24.50 16.07 -9.09
CA GLN A 89 -23.56 15.21 -9.78
C GLN A 89 -22.32 14.99 -8.93
N PHE A 90 -21.56 13.94 -9.24
CA PHE A 90 -20.23 13.75 -8.67
C PHE A 90 -19.26 13.21 -9.73
N THR A 91 -17.98 13.29 -9.43
CA THR A 91 -16.92 12.68 -10.22
C THR A 91 -15.81 12.17 -9.31
N ILE A 92 -15.19 11.06 -9.71
CA ILE A 92 -13.91 10.64 -9.13
C ILE A 92 -12.80 11.34 -9.93
N LEU A 93 -11.82 11.87 -9.21
CA LEU A 93 -10.68 12.58 -9.72
C LEU A 93 -9.42 11.81 -9.35
N GLU A 94 -8.61 11.49 -10.34
CA GLU A 94 -7.24 11.02 -10.10
C GLU A 94 -6.33 12.24 -10.09
N VAL A 95 -5.71 12.51 -8.95
CA VAL A 95 -4.70 13.55 -8.80
C VAL A 95 -3.35 12.88 -8.71
N ARG A 96 -2.48 13.21 -9.66
CA ARG A 96 -1.10 12.73 -9.68
C ARG A 96 -0.21 13.59 -8.79
N GLY A 97 0.89 13.05 -8.26
CA GLY A 97 1.82 13.78 -7.41
C GLY A 97 2.46 15.02 -8.06
N ASP A 98 2.48 15.07 -9.38
CA ASP A 98 2.96 16.19 -10.21
C ASP A 98 1.83 17.17 -10.64
N GLN A 99 0.58 16.90 -10.28
CA GLN A 99 -0.58 17.68 -10.70
C GLN A 99 -1.27 18.37 -9.52
N THR A 100 -1.73 19.60 -9.76
CA THR A 100 -2.61 20.25 -8.78
C THR A 100 -4.04 19.71 -8.89
N LEU A 101 -4.78 19.78 -7.78
CA LEU A 101 -6.20 19.47 -7.76
C LEU A 101 -6.98 20.29 -8.81
N SER A 102 -6.63 21.57 -8.97
CA SER A 102 -7.25 22.45 -9.96
C SER A 102 -7.05 21.96 -11.39
N GLN A 103 -5.84 21.58 -11.79
CA GLN A 103 -5.56 21.07 -13.14
C GLN A 103 -6.34 19.80 -13.45
N SER A 104 -6.42 18.89 -12.47
CA SER A 104 -7.15 17.63 -12.60
C SER A 104 -8.67 17.87 -12.73
N LEU A 105 -9.18 18.82 -11.94
CA LEU A 105 -10.61 19.14 -11.89
C LEU A 105 -11.08 19.97 -13.09
N GLU A 106 -10.25 20.89 -13.58
CA GLU A 106 -10.55 21.77 -14.70
C GLU A 106 -10.93 20.97 -15.94
N LYS A 107 -10.16 19.92 -16.27
CA LYS A 107 -10.48 19.01 -17.39
C LYS A 107 -11.86 18.35 -17.25
N LYS A 108 -12.25 17.97 -16.02
CA LYS A 108 -13.56 17.35 -15.74
C LYS A 108 -14.71 18.36 -15.71
N LEU A 109 -14.42 19.62 -15.39
CA LEU A 109 -15.40 20.72 -15.40
C LEU A 109 -15.67 21.24 -16.81
N SER A 110 -14.63 21.40 -17.64
CA SER A 110 -14.76 21.84 -19.03
C SER A 110 -15.68 20.93 -19.85
N ASN A 111 -15.57 19.61 -19.66
CA ASN A 111 -16.45 18.62 -20.30
C ASN A 111 -17.94 18.78 -19.93
N ARG A 112 -18.24 19.48 -18.84
CA ARG A 112 -19.59 19.75 -18.34
C ARG A 112 -20.04 21.20 -18.59
N GLY A 113 -19.25 21.99 -19.32
CA GLY A 113 -19.51 23.42 -19.53
C GLY A 113 -19.37 24.26 -18.25
N LEU A 114 -18.71 23.72 -17.22
CA LEU A 114 -18.48 24.41 -15.96
C LEU A 114 -17.10 25.08 -15.99
N ARG A 115 -17.02 26.35 -15.60
CA ARG A 115 -15.76 27.09 -15.49
C ARG A 115 -15.37 27.20 -14.02
N PHE A 116 -14.10 26.93 -13.73
CA PHE A 116 -13.56 26.97 -12.37
C PHE A 116 -13.73 28.35 -11.72
N GLU A 117 -13.59 29.42 -12.50
CA GLU A 117 -13.78 30.83 -12.07
C GLU A 117 -15.16 31.13 -11.46
N ASN A 118 -16.19 30.35 -11.82
CA ASN A 118 -17.56 30.57 -11.37
C ASN A 118 -17.98 29.65 -10.22
N LEU A 119 -17.04 28.87 -9.67
CA LEU A 119 -17.31 27.86 -8.67
C LEU A 119 -16.54 28.14 -7.39
N ALA A 120 -17.21 27.94 -6.26
CA ALA A 120 -16.56 27.87 -4.95
C ALA A 120 -16.27 26.41 -4.61
N VAL A 121 -15.05 26.13 -4.14
CA VAL A 121 -14.61 24.78 -3.76
C VAL A 121 -14.52 24.71 -2.24
N PHE A 122 -15.11 23.67 -1.66
CA PHE A 122 -15.07 23.41 -0.22
C PHE A 122 -14.57 21.99 0.04
N SER A 123 -13.72 21.82 1.04
CA SER A 123 -13.38 20.50 1.56
C SER A 123 -14.49 20.01 2.47
N GLY A 124 -15.08 18.86 2.17
CA GLY A 124 -16.00 18.18 3.07
C GLY A 124 -15.22 17.37 4.10
N THR A 125 -15.42 17.65 5.39
CA THR A 125 -15.08 16.71 6.46
C THR A 125 -16.34 15.91 6.76
N SER A 126 -16.36 14.63 6.35
CA SER A 126 -17.37 13.68 6.85
C SER A 126 -17.02 13.20 8.25
#